data_AF-H3H3P5-F1
#
_entry.id   AF-H3H3P5-F1
#
_cell.length_a   1.000
_cell.length_b   1.000
_cell.length_c   1.000
_cell.angle_alpha   90.00
_cell.angle_beta   90.00
_cell.angle_gamma   90.00
#
_symmetry.space_group_name_H-M   'P 1'
#
loop_
_entity.id
_entity.type
_entity.pdbx_description
1 polymer ?
#
loop_
_entity_poly.entity_id
_entity_poly.type
_entity_poly.pdbx_seq_one_letter_code
_entity_poly.pdbx_strand_id
1 'polypeptide(L)'
;MFLQICRAVAELHSKSPPLAHRDIKVLENVLLSDEGEPLLTDFGSATTADVTITKRADALLLQEHAAQQSSMAYRAPELYDVPDNTHISSATDVWSLGCLLYAMAFGYSPFECSFYDSGVVRVVECTYLAVIGPIKFPKNCAYSPKFCEMIRWILTQDATARPSVFDVIERLHSLNE
;
A
#
# COMPACT_ATOMS: atom_id res chain seq x y z
N MET A 1 13.08 10.29 1.50
CA MET A 1 11.75 10.11 0.90
C MET A 1 10.93 9.00 1.54
N PHE A 2 11.07 7.70 1.19
CA PHE A 2 10.16 6.64 1.69
C PHE A 2 10.04 6.58 3.22
N LEU A 3 11.17 6.66 3.93
CA LEU A 3 11.19 6.67 5.40
C LEU A 3 10.36 7.81 6.02
N GLN A 4 10.35 9.00 5.42
CA GLN A 4 9.54 10.13 5.90
C GLN A 4 8.04 9.86 5.69
N ILE A 5 7.67 9.22 4.58
CA ILE A 5 6.28 8.81 4.31
C ILE A 5 5.84 7.76 5.34
N CYS A 6 6.69 6.77 5.64
CA CYS A 6 6.41 5.79 6.70
C CYS A 6 6.20 6.48 8.07
N ARG A 7 6.99 7.51 8.40
CA ARG A 7 6.81 8.27 9.64
C ARG A 7 5.48 9.02 9.68
N ALA A 8 5.06 9.64 8.57
CA ALA A 8 3.75 10.28 8.49
C ALA A 8 2.59 9.29 8.69
N VAL A 9 2.70 8.09 8.12
CA VAL A 9 1.71 7.02 8.33
C VAL A 9 1.74 6.50 9.77
N ALA A 10 2.93 6.34 10.36
CA ALA A 10 3.08 5.95 11.76
C ALA A 10 2.42 6.95 12.72
N GLU A 11 2.47 8.26 12.41
CA GLU A 11 1.77 9.29 13.19
C GLU A 11 0.25 9.09 13.19
N LEU A 12 -0.36 8.69 12.06
CA LEU A 12 -1.78 8.34 11.98
C LEU A 12 -2.09 7.08 12.80
N HIS A 13 -1.27 6.05 12.63
CA HIS A 13 -1.47 4.75 13.29
C HIS A 13 -1.27 4.84 14.81
N SER A 14 -0.52 5.84 15.29
CA SER A 14 -0.29 6.09 16.72
C SER A 14 -1.41 6.84 17.45
N LYS A 15 -2.43 7.35 16.73
CA LYS A 15 -3.54 8.08 17.35
C LYS A 15 -4.41 7.15 18.21
N SER A 16 -5.25 7.74 19.06
CA SER A 16 -6.21 7.02 19.90
C SER A 16 -7.62 7.59 19.69
N PRO A 17 -8.50 6.90 18.93
CA PRO A 17 -8.27 5.61 18.28
C PRO A 17 -7.28 5.69 17.09
N PRO A 18 -6.62 4.57 16.71
CA PRO A 18 -5.74 4.53 15.54
C PRO A 18 -6.46 4.94 14.27
N LEU A 19 -5.79 5.72 13.41
CA LEU A 19 -6.33 6.16 12.12
C LEU A 19 -5.61 5.46 10.98
N ALA A 20 -6.34 5.12 9.91
CA ALA A 20 -5.81 4.64 8.65
C ALA A 20 -6.13 5.64 7.54
N HIS A 21 -5.20 5.86 6.62
CA HIS A 21 -5.34 6.77 5.49
C HIS A 21 -6.25 6.21 4.40
N ARG A 22 -6.15 4.89 4.12
CA ARG A 22 -6.94 4.12 3.13
C ARG A 22 -6.80 4.50 1.66
N ASP A 23 -6.10 5.58 1.33
CA ASP A 23 -5.77 5.94 -0.06
C ASP A 23 -4.32 6.45 -0.23
N ILE A 24 -3.34 5.63 0.18
CA ILE A 24 -1.92 5.93 -0.04
C ILE A 24 -1.53 5.52 -1.46
N LYS A 25 -1.14 6.49 -2.29
CA LYS A 25 -0.72 6.27 -3.69
C LYS A 25 0.36 7.27 -4.13
N VAL A 26 1.27 6.83 -5.01
CA VAL A 26 2.29 7.72 -5.62
C VAL A 26 1.62 8.62 -6.66
N LEU A 27 2.15 9.84 -6.81
CA LEU A 27 1.89 10.86 -7.85
C LEU A 27 0.77 11.87 -7.55
N GLU A 28 -0.22 11.51 -6.72
CA GLU A 28 -1.31 12.43 -6.33
C GLU A 28 -1.23 12.84 -4.85
N ASN A 29 -0.90 11.91 -3.94
CA ASN A 29 -1.01 12.11 -2.48
C ASN A 29 0.32 12.24 -1.73
N VAL A 30 1.45 12.31 -2.45
CA VAL A 30 2.77 12.59 -1.88
C VAL A 30 3.37 13.78 -2.61
N LEU A 31 3.25 14.97 -2.01
CA LEU A 31 3.83 16.21 -2.53
C LEU A 31 5.26 16.38 -2.04
N LEU A 32 6.04 17.23 -2.70
CA LEU A 32 7.34 17.68 -2.18
C LEU A 32 7.17 19.12 -1.69
N SER A 33 7.67 19.41 -0.48
CA SER A 33 7.81 20.79 0.01
C SER A 33 8.84 21.56 -0.80
N ASP A 34 8.92 22.88 -0.59
CA ASP A 34 9.94 23.73 -1.22
C ASP A 34 11.38 23.31 -0.84
N GLU A 35 11.53 22.63 0.30
CA GLU A 35 12.78 22.03 0.80
C GLU A 35 13.00 20.59 0.30
N GLY A 36 12.08 20.03 -0.49
CA GLY A 36 12.17 18.69 -1.04
C GLY A 36 11.73 17.57 -0.09
N GLU A 37 10.99 17.89 0.98
CA GLU A 37 10.47 16.90 1.91
C GLU A 37 9.13 16.31 1.43
N PRO A 38 8.92 14.98 1.52
CA PRO A 38 7.65 14.39 1.13
C PRO A 38 6.55 14.70 2.15
N LEU A 39 5.45 15.26 1.67
CA LEU A 39 4.24 15.55 2.44
C LEU A 39 3.13 14.60 2.02
N LEU A 40 2.59 13.85 2.98
CA LEU A 40 1.39 13.03 2.77
C LEU A 40 0.16 13.94 2.76
N THR A 41 -0.66 13.85 1.72
CA THR A 41 -1.84 14.69 1.51
C THR A 41 -3.08 13.85 1.23
N ASP A 42 -4.24 14.51 1.20
CA ASP A 42 -5.57 13.93 0.93
C ASP A 42 -6.07 12.93 1.98
N PHE A 43 -6.43 13.47 3.16
CA PHE A 43 -7.04 12.72 4.25
C PHE A 43 -8.56 12.54 4.08
N GLY A 44 -9.13 12.76 2.90
CA GLY A 44 -10.58 12.66 2.65
C GLY A 44 -11.15 11.26 2.89
N SER A 45 -10.31 10.24 2.76
CA SER A 45 -10.62 8.81 3.00
C SER A 45 -10.15 8.29 4.35
N ALA A 46 -9.50 9.15 5.16
CA ALA A 46 -8.96 8.74 6.44
C ALA A 46 -10.10 8.43 7.43
N THR A 47 -9.95 7.32 8.16
CA THR A 47 -10.96 6.86 9.12
C THR A 47 -10.30 6.03 10.21
N THR A 48 -11.08 5.56 11.20
CA THR A 48 -10.57 4.65 12.23
C THR A 48 -10.02 3.39 11.59
N ALA A 49 -8.78 3.04 11.95
CA ALA A 49 -8.07 1.92 11.35
C ALA A 49 -8.75 0.59 11.66
N ASP A 50 -9.09 0.40 12.93
CA ASP A 50 -9.64 -0.86 13.45
C ASP A 50 -11.15 -0.93 13.22
N VAL A 51 -11.55 -1.80 12.30
CA VAL A 51 -12.95 -2.05 11.95
C VAL A 51 -13.24 -3.53 12.11
N THR A 52 -14.10 -3.85 13.08
CA THR A 52 -14.61 -5.21 13.28
C THR A 52 -15.87 -5.41 12.46
N ILE A 53 -15.85 -6.38 11.55
CA ILE A 53 -16.96 -6.71 10.67
C ILE A 53 -17.69 -7.91 11.25
N THR A 54 -18.90 -7.72 11.74
CA THR A 54 -19.73 -8.80 12.33
C THR A 54 -20.90 -9.22 11.44
N LYS A 55 -21.25 -8.39 10.45
CA LYS A 55 -22.36 -8.64 9.53
C LYS A 55 -21.89 -8.54 8.09
N ARG A 56 -22.44 -9.39 7.23
CA ARG A 56 -22.16 -9.37 5.78
C ARG A 56 -22.48 -8.02 5.13
N ALA A 57 -23.51 -7.32 5.60
CA ALA A 57 -23.86 -5.98 5.11
C ALA A 57 -22.74 -4.96 5.36
N ASP A 58 -22.11 -4.99 6.54
CA ASP A 58 -21.00 -4.10 6.88
C ASP A 58 -19.75 -4.44 6.05
N ALA A 59 -19.52 -5.73 5.78
CA ALA A 59 -18.47 -6.19 4.88
C ALA A 59 -18.64 -5.66 3.45
N LEU A 60 -19.86 -5.74 2.91
CA LEU A 60 -20.20 -5.23 1.57
C LEU A 60 -20.05 -3.71 1.48
N LEU A 61 -20.49 -2.98 2.51
CA LEU A 61 -20.34 -1.52 2.56
C LEU A 61 -18.86 -1.12 2.59
N LEU A 62 -18.03 -1.82 3.38
CA LEU A 62 -16.59 -1.56 3.40
C LEU A 62 -15.93 -1.85 2.05
N GLN A 63 -16.32 -2.95 1.41
CA GLN A 63 -15.82 -3.32 0.09
C GLN A 63 -16.21 -2.30 -0.98
N GLU A 64 -17.46 -1.83 -0.98
CA GLU A 64 -17.94 -0.77 -1.90
C GLU A 64 -17.21 0.56 -1.64
N HIS A 65 -17.02 0.91 -0.39
CA HIS A 65 -16.30 2.12 -0.01
C HIS A 65 -14.83 2.06 -0.46
N ALA A 66 -14.14 0.95 -0.22
CA ALA A 66 -12.79 0.73 -0.72
C ALA A 66 -12.75 0.73 -2.26
N ALA A 67 -13.80 0.22 -2.91
CA ALA A 67 -13.94 0.25 -4.37
C ALA A 67 -13.99 1.67 -4.94
N GLN A 68 -14.67 2.58 -4.23
CA GLN A 68 -14.84 3.98 -4.62
C GLN A 68 -13.67 4.88 -4.22
N GLN A 69 -13.05 4.61 -3.07
CA GLN A 69 -12.10 5.53 -2.44
C GLN A 69 -10.64 5.12 -2.56
N SER A 70 -10.34 3.82 -2.64
CA SER A 70 -8.96 3.37 -2.77
C SER A 70 -8.62 3.15 -4.24
N SER A 71 -7.47 3.65 -4.68
CA SER A 71 -6.96 3.31 -6.01
C SER A 71 -6.69 1.81 -6.15
N MET A 72 -7.23 1.17 -7.20
CA MET A 72 -7.23 -0.29 -7.34
C MET A 72 -5.82 -0.91 -7.27
N ALA A 73 -4.83 -0.30 -7.94
CA ALA A 73 -3.44 -0.74 -7.95
C ALA A 73 -2.71 -0.67 -6.58
N TYR A 74 -3.30 -0.01 -5.58
CA TYR A 74 -2.75 0.19 -4.23
C TYR A 74 -3.63 -0.42 -3.13
N ARG A 75 -4.82 -0.94 -3.50
CA ARG A 75 -5.78 -1.53 -2.58
C ARG A 75 -5.25 -2.84 -2.02
N ALA A 76 -5.37 -3.00 -0.71
CA ALA A 76 -4.99 -4.21 0.00
C ALA A 76 -5.90 -5.41 -0.37
N PRO A 77 -5.37 -6.65 -0.41
CA PRO A 77 -6.12 -7.83 -0.84
C PRO A 77 -7.37 -8.09 0.00
N GLU A 78 -7.30 -7.85 1.30
CA GLU A 78 -8.41 -8.02 2.25
C GLU A 78 -9.60 -7.08 2.02
N LEU A 79 -9.45 -6.05 1.16
CA LEU A 79 -10.52 -5.12 0.81
C LEU A 79 -11.25 -5.49 -0.50
N TYR A 80 -10.79 -6.52 -1.22
CA TYR A 80 -11.46 -7.00 -2.44
C TYR A 80 -12.59 -7.97 -2.16
N ASP A 81 -12.40 -8.84 -1.17
CA ASP A 81 -13.40 -9.77 -0.67
C ASP A 81 -13.30 -9.80 0.85
N VAL A 82 -14.07 -8.92 1.50
CA VAL A 82 -14.05 -8.75 2.95
C VAL A 82 -14.79 -9.92 3.60
N PRO A 83 -14.12 -10.80 4.37
CA PRO A 83 -14.77 -11.94 5.00
C PRO A 83 -15.74 -11.51 6.11
N ASP A 84 -16.71 -12.37 6.41
CA ASP A 84 -17.54 -12.22 7.60
C ASP A 84 -16.72 -12.48 8.87
N ASN A 85 -17.06 -11.81 9.97
CA ASN A 85 -16.37 -11.95 11.27
C ASN A 85 -14.86 -11.67 11.20
N THR A 86 -14.46 -10.70 10.38
CA THR A 86 -13.07 -10.28 10.22
C THR A 86 -12.76 -8.98 10.97
N HIS A 87 -11.47 -8.69 11.11
CA HIS A 87 -10.96 -7.43 11.61
C HIS A 87 -10.06 -6.80 10.55
N ILE A 88 -10.43 -5.61 10.07
CA ILE A 88 -9.60 -4.80 9.20
C ILE A 88 -8.85 -3.81 10.07
N SER A 89 -7.53 -3.71 9.89
CA SER A 89 -6.64 -2.86 10.68
C SER A 89 -5.89 -1.87 9.79
N SER A 90 -4.98 -1.10 10.39
CA SER A 90 -4.07 -0.22 9.67
C SER A 90 -3.08 -0.93 8.74
N ALA A 91 -3.06 -2.27 8.75
CA ALA A 91 -2.28 -3.09 7.81
C ALA A 91 -2.62 -2.79 6.35
N THR A 92 -3.82 -2.28 6.04
CA THR A 92 -4.21 -1.86 4.68
C THR A 92 -3.29 -0.77 4.14
N ASP A 93 -2.91 0.20 4.98
CA ASP A 93 -2.00 1.28 4.61
C ASP A 93 -0.58 0.74 4.37
N VAL A 94 -0.16 -0.28 5.13
CA VAL A 94 1.16 -0.88 4.97
C VAL A 94 1.28 -1.60 3.63
N TRP A 95 0.21 -2.26 3.17
CA TRP A 95 0.17 -2.80 1.81
C TRP A 95 0.36 -1.70 0.76
N SER A 96 -0.41 -0.61 0.89
CA SER A 96 -0.30 0.54 -0.01
C SER A 96 1.10 1.16 0.01
N LEU A 97 1.78 1.21 1.16
CA LEU A 97 3.20 1.61 1.29
C LEU A 97 4.13 0.65 0.53
N GLY A 98 3.84 -0.65 0.51
CA GLY A 98 4.60 -1.62 -0.29
C GLY A 98 4.47 -1.37 -1.79
N CYS A 99 3.25 -1.08 -2.26
CA CYS A 99 3.01 -0.68 -3.64
C CYS A 99 3.72 0.63 -3.97
N LEU A 100 3.67 1.61 -3.07
CA LEU A 100 4.36 2.89 -3.17
C LEU A 100 5.87 2.69 -3.32
N LEU A 101 6.50 1.89 -2.44
CA LEU A 101 7.93 1.61 -2.49
C LEU A 101 8.36 0.96 -3.80
N TYR A 102 7.58 -0.02 -4.27
CA TYR A 102 7.82 -0.67 -5.55
C TYR A 102 7.70 0.35 -6.70
N ALA A 103 6.65 1.17 -6.72
CA ALA A 103 6.44 2.17 -7.76
C ALA A 103 7.52 3.27 -7.76
N MET A 104 8.01 3.69 -6.59
CA MET A 104 9.16 4.61 -6.49
C MET A 104 10.44 4.00 -7.10
N ALA A 105 10.61 2.68 -7.00
CA ALA A 105 11.79 1.99 -7.53
C ALA A 105 11.70 1.71 -9.03
N PHE A 106 10.53 1.29 -9.51
CA PHE A 106 10.35 0.74 -10.86
C PHE A 106 9.51 1.63 -11.80
N GLY A 107 8.86 2.67 -11.28
CA GLY A 107 8.05 3.62 -12.06
C GLY A 107 6.60 3.18 -12.33
N TYR A 108 6.17 2.02 -11.82
CA TYR A 108 4.82 1.47 -11.95
C TYR A 108 4.49 0.59 -10.74
N SER A 109 3.20 0.39 -10.42
CA SER A 109 2.75 -0.47 -9.32
C SER A 109 3.08 -1.96 -9.58
N PRO A 110 3.32 -2.77 -8.54
CA PRO A 110 3.56 -4.20 -8.70
C PRO A 110 2.38 -4.95 -9.35
N PHE A 111 1.19 -4.33 -9.39
CA PHE A 111 -0.04 -4.89 -9.94
C PHE A 111 -0.47 -4.23 -11.25
N GLU A 112 0.44 -3.50 -11.89
CA GLU A 112 0.29 -2.95 -13.23
C GLU A 112 1.14 -3.74 -14.22
N CYS A 113 0.59 -4.07 -15.38
CA CYS A 113 1.34 -4.61 -16.50
C CYS A 113 1.41 -3.58 -17.62
N SER A 114 2.62 -3.18 -18.00
CA SER A 114 2.84 -2.36 -19.19
C SER A 114 3.09 -3.24 -20.40
N PHE A 115 2.38 -3.01 -21.51
CA PHE A 115 2.66 -3.63 -22.80
C PHE A 115 2.76 -2.58 -23.90
N TYR A 116 3.50 -2.92 -24.95
CA TYR A 116 3.65 -2.08 -26.13
C TYR A 116 2.56 -2.44 -27.12
N ASP A 117 1.68 -1.50 -27.42
CA ASP A 117 0.65 -1.65 -28.44
C ASP A 117 0.77 -0.49 -29.44
N SER A 118 1.06 -0.84 -30.68
CA SER A 118 1.02 0.09 -31.81
C SER A 118 1.86 1.37 -31.63
N GLY A 119 3.04 1.27 -31.01
CA GLY A 119 3.93 2.42 -30.79
C GLY A 119 3.77 3.09 -29.42
N VAL A 120 2.76 2.71 -28.64
CA VAL A 120 2.39 3.34 -27.37
C VAL A 120 2.56 2.33 -26.22
N VAL A 121 3.18 2.77 -25.12
CA VAL A 121 3.18 2.00 -23.87
C VAL A 121 1.80 2.13 -23.24
N ARG A 122 1.07 1.03 -23.16
CA ARG A 122 -0.18 0.94 -22.40
C ARG A 122 0.09 0.27 -21.07
N VAL A 123 -0.46 0.82 -20.00
CA VAL A 123 -0.44 0.20 -18.67
C VAL A 123 -1.85 -0.31 -18.39
N VAL A 124 -1.95 -1.59 -18.04
CA VAL A 124 -3.21 -2.21 -17.64
C VAL A 124 -3.08 -2.74 -16.23
N GLU A 125 -4.01 -2.34 -15.40
CA GLU A 125 -4.14 -2.84 -14.04
C GLU A 125 -4.49 -4.33 -14.08
N CYS A 126 -3.74 -5.12 -13.34
CA CYS A 126 -3.90 -6.56 -13.22
C CYS A 126 -4.25 -6.91 -11.78
N THR A 127 -5.34 -6.36 -11.29
CA THR A 127 -5.72 -6.37 -9.86
C THR A 127 -5.96 -7.76 -9.29
N TYR A 128 -6.25 -8.75 -10.13
CA TYR A 128 -6.23 -10.16 -9.71
C TYR A 128 -4.86 -10.60 -9.17
N LEU A 129 -3.75 -10.02 -9.65
CA LEU A 129 -2.41 -10.26 -9.11
C LEU A 129 -2.24 -9.70 -7.68
N ALA A 130 -2.96 -8.65 -7.30
CA ALA A 130 -2.92 -8.15 -5.92
C ALA A 130 -3.52 -9.18 -4.95
N VAL A 131 -4.51 -9.95 -5.40
CA VAL A 131 -5.24 -10.94 -4.59
C VAL A 131 -4.53 -12.29 -4.57
N ILE A 132 -4.02 -12.77 -5.72
CA ILE A 132 -3.52 -14.16 -5.84
C ILE A 132 -2.11 -14.27 -6.44
N GLY A 133 -1.53 -13.17 -6.89
CA GLY A 133 -0.30 -13.19 -7.69
C GLY A 133 0.96 -13.01 -6.84
N PRO A 134 2.05 -13.73 -7.16
CA PRO A 134 3.35 -13.39 -6.59
C PRO A 134 3.83 -12.03 -7.13
N ILE A 135 4.50 -11.25 -6.29
CA ILE A 135 5.11 -9.98 -6.69
C ILE A 135 6.25 -10.29 -7.68
N LYS A 136 6.14 -9.74 -8.89
CA LYS A 136 7.15 -9.90 -9.94
C LYS A 136 8.04 -8.68 -9.98
N PHE A 137 9.33 -8.91 -10.12
CA PHE A 137 10.33 -7.85 -10.32
C PHE A 137 10.86 -7.93 -11.76
N PRO A 138 11.33 -6.82 -12.35
CA PRO A 138 11.97 -6.84 -13.67
C PRO A 138 13.15 -7.82 -13.72
N LYS A 139 13.34 -8.50 -14.86
CA LYS A 139 14.47 -9.44 -15.06
C LYS A 139 15.83 -8.78 -14.83
N ASN A 140 15.96 -7.52 -15.27
CA ASN A 140 17.16 -6.71 -15.08
C ASN A 140 16.95 -5.75 -13.91
N CYS A 141 16.64 -6.29 -12.73
CA CYS A 141 16.41 -5.48 -11.53
C CYS A 141 17.71 -4.76 -11.14
N ALA A 142 17.69 -3.42 -11.15
CA ALA A 142 18.83 -2.60 -10.76
C ALA A 142 19.03 -2.52 -9.23
N TYR A 143 18.07 -3.02 -8.44
CA TYR A 143 18.09 -2.95 -6.98
C TYR A 143 18.57 -4.26 -6.35
N SER A 144 19.11 -4.16 -5.14
CA SER A 144 19.69 -5.31 -4.43
C SER A 144 18.62 -6.36 -4.05
N PRO A 145 19.01 -7.63 -3.87
CA PRO A 145 18.10 -8.67 -3.39
C PRO A 145 17.44 -8.30 -2.05
N LYS A 146 18.19 -7.68 -1.13
CA LYS A 146 17.69 -7.20 0.17
C LYS A 146 16.58 -6.16 0.02
N PHE A 147 16.70 -5.24 -0.94
CA PHE A 147 15.66 -4.25 -1.23
C PHE A 147 14.39 -4.91 -1.79
N CYS A 148 14.54 -5.85 -2.72
CA CYS A 148 13.39 -6.59 -3.25
C CYS A 148 12.72 -7.47 -2.18
N GLU A 149 13.48 -8.05 -1.25
CA GLU A 149 12.96 -8.76 -0.08
C GLU A 149 12.19 -7.83 0.87
N MET A 150 12.66 -6.60 1.08
CA MET A 150 11.96 -5.58 1.84
C MET A 150 10.56 -5.31 1.26
N ILE A 151 10.47 -5.10 -0.07
CA ILE A 151 9.19 -4.91 -0.75
C ILE A 151 8.29 -6.13 -0.57
N ARG A 152 8.81 -7.35 -0.77
CA ARG A 152 8.01 -8.58 -0.60
C ARG A 152 7.49 -8.74 0.83
N TRP A 153 8.30 -8.38 1.82
CA TRP A 153 7.93 -8.47 3.22
C TRP A 153 6.80 -7.49 3.59
N ILE A 154 6.86 -6.25 3.08
CA ILE A 154 5.79 -5.25 3.25
C ILE A 154 4.50 -5.72 2.56
N LEU A 155 4.61 -6.29 1.37
CA LEU A 155 3.49 -6.83 0.57
C LEU A 155 3.12 -8.28 0.95
N THR A 156 3.20 -8.61 2.24
CA THR A 156 2.68 -9.88 2.75
C THR A 156 1.16 -9.90 2.61
N GLN A 157 0.61 -10.92 1.94
CA GLN A 157 -0.83 -11.01 1.63
C GLN A 157 -1.70 -11.13 2.88
N ASP A 158 -1.33 -12.03 3.80
CA ASP A 158 -2.02 -12.16 5.08
C ASP A 158 -1.83 -10.89 5.91
N ALA A 159 -2.92 -10.14 6.12
CA ALA A 159 -2.92 -8.88 6.85
C ALA A 159 -2.46 -9.03 8.31
N THR A 160 -2.61 -10.22 8.91
CA THR A 160 -2.19 -10.48 10.30
C THR A 160 -0.70 -10.80 10.41
N ALA A 161 -0.10 -11.34 9.34
CA ALA A 161 1.34 -11.59 9.24
C ALA A 161 2.10 -10.42 8.61
N ARG A 162 1.38 -9.45 8.04
CA ARG A 162 1.95 -8.24 7.43
C ARG A 162 2.60 -7.38 8.52
N PRO A 163 3.82 -6.85 8.29
CA PRO A 163 4.47 -6.00 9.27
C PRO A 163 3.65 -4.73 9.56
N SER A 164 3.83 -4.17 10.74
CA SER A 164 3.34 -2.82 11.03
C SER A 164 4.25 -1.77 10.37
N VAL A 165 3.76 -0.54 10.23
CA VAL A 165 4.59 0.57 9.74
C VAL A 165 5.80 0.82 10.66
N PHE A 166 5.69 0.52 11.95
CA PHE A 166 6.79 0.65 12.91
C PHE A 166 7.90 -0.37 12.61
N ASP A 167 7.55 -1.63 12.35
CA ASP A 167 8.53 -2.66 11.95
C ASP A 167 9.25 -2.26 10.66
N VAL A 168 8.52 -1.66 9.71
CA VAL A 168 9.09 -1.17 8.46
C VAL A 168 10.11 -0.06 8.71
N ILE A 169 9.79 0.90 9.58
CA ILE A 169 10.71 1.99 9.96
C ILE A 169 11.99 1.43 10.62
N GLU A 170 11.85 0.51 11.56
CA GLU A 170 13.00 -0.12 12.23
C GLU A 170 13.90 -0.85 11.23
N ARG A 171 13.31 -1.65 10.35
CA ARG A 171 14.07 -2.38 9.33
C ARG A 171 14.73 -1.43 8.32
N LEU A 172 14.10 -0.31 7.95
CA LEU A 172 14.72 0.71 7.10
C LEU A 172 15.94 1.35 7.76
N HIS A 173 15.91 1.60 9.07
CA HIS A 173 17.06 2.12 9.79
C HIS A 173 18.24 1.14 9.74
N SER A 174 17.98 -0.16 9.93
CA SER A 174 19.02 -1.21 9.87
C SER A 174 19.69 -1.40 8.50
N LEU A 175 19.11 -0.84 7.43
CA LEU A 175 19.67 -0.88 6.07
C LEU A 175 20.61 0.29 5.77
N ASN A 176 20.59 1.33 6.60
CA ASN A 176 21.42 2.53 6.47
C ASN A 176 22.66 2.51 7.38
N GLU A 177 22.80 1.47 8.22
CA GLU A 177 24.00 1.14 9.00
C GLU A 177 24.88 0.14 8.22
#